data_AF-W7AXK4-F1
#
_entry.id   AF-W7AXK4-F1
#
_cell.length_a   1.000
_cell.length_b   1.000
_cell.length_c   1.000
_cell.angle_alpha   90.00
_cell.angle_beta   90.00
_cell.angle_gamma   90.00
#
_symmetry.space_group_name_H-M   'P 1'
#
loop_
_entity.id
_entity.type
_entity.pdbx_description
1 polymer ?
#
loop_
_entity_poly.entity_id
_entity_poly.type
_entity_poly.pdbx_seq_one_letter_code
_entity_poly.pdbx_strand_id
1 'polypeptide(L)'
;MNIEYTKTIFLLLSLFVYASNETLGKKPAKDIALGNISSKISTLTLDNDSSGDNLLCTNPEEITKATEVMDEAITLLRNHAKNKDDYSLYHSEKNANLYFTKPGNPEAGKLSIIIQDPNKYDDIVTLLSNPNGAKYFDDSFISGKISRLYNTNLVLLQQRHKGRIGSLKKYFYALMKKVNVTSKETIIAYVPTDINDHNNSNNKSFNNTVLKKANSLKIDINSEEDIRKGKLKKTFVNVFGYIVKKEIDHINITYVKFVEGSHSILPKWLNKIFSGLKILKFTKLINLFSDKYMYITNDNI
;
A
#
# COMPACT_ATOMS: atom_id res chain seq x y z
N MET A 1 33.71 8.54 -0.93
CA MET A 1 33.26 7.14 -0.87
C MET A 1 34.17 6.35 -1.80
N ASN A 2 34.85 5.31 -1.30
CA ASN A 2 35.85 4.59 -2.09
C ASN A 2 35.15 3.92 -3.29
N ILE A 3 35.56 4.27 -4.51
CA ILE A 3 34.92 3.86 -5.77
C ILE A 3 34.88 2.32 -5.88
N GLU A 4 35.89 1.65 -5.34
CA GLU A 4 35.97 0.18 -5.31
C GLU A 4 34.93 -0.45 -4.38
N TYR A 5 34.67 0.14 -3.21
CA TYR A 5 33.67 -0.36 -2.26
C TYR A 5 32.24 -0.29 -2.82
N THR A 6 31.98 0.70 -3.67
CA THR A 6 30.66 0.88 -4.30
C THR A 6 30.40 -0.21 -5.34
N LYS A 7 31.42 -0.60 -6.12
CA LYS A 7 31.31 -1.66 -7.13
C LYS A 7 31.04 -3.03 -6.50
N THR A 8 31.71 -3.37 -5.39
CA THR A 8 31.55 -4.66 -4.71
C THR A 8 30.14 -4.84 -4.12
N ILE A 9 29.52 -3.76 -3.61
CA ILE A 9 28.15 -3.80 -3.06
C ILE A 9 27.11 -4.02 -4.18
N PHE A 10 27.26 -3.35 -5.32
CA PHE A 10 26.37 -3.54 -6.47
C PHE A 10 26.44 -4.97 -7.04
N LEU A 11 27.63 -5.58 -7.01
CA LEU A 11 27.86 -6.94 -7.49
C LEU A 11 27.25 -8.00 -6.56
N LEU A 12 27.28 -7.77 -5.24
CA LEU A 12 26.59 -8.62 -4.25
C LEU A 12 25.06 -8.49 -4.34
N LEU A 13 24.54 -7.30 -4.65
CA LEU A 13 23.10 -7.05 -4.83
C LEU A 13 22.54 -7.71 -6.09
N SER A 14 23.27 -7.71 -7.21
CA SER A 14 22.84 -8.38 -8.43
C SER A 14 22.78 -9.91 -8.27
N LEU A 15 23.72 -10.49 -7.54
CA LEU A 15 23.72 -11.92 -7.20
C LEU A 15 22.52 -12.33 -6.34
N PHE A 16 22.12 -11.49 -5.37
CA PHE A 16 20.94 -11.74 -4.54
C PHE A 16 19.62 -11.66 -5.33
N VAL A 17 19.52 -10.73 -6.28
CA VAL A 17 18.36 -10.62 -7.18
C VAL A 17 18.29 -11.81 -8.14
N TYR A 18 19.45 -12.25 -8.66
CA TYR A 18 19.53 -13.41 -9.56
C TYR A 18 19.14 -14.71 -8.86
N ALA A 19 19.71 -14.99 -7.68
CA ALA A 19 19.39 -16.20 -6.91
C ALA A 19 17.93 -16.24 -6.40
N SER A 20 17.29 -15.07 -6.22
CA SER A 20 15.87 -14.98 -5.85
C SER A 20 14.92 -15.32 -7.02
N ASN A 21 15.37 -15.22 -8.26
CA ASN A 21 14.57 -15.52 -9.45
C ASN A 21 14.63 -17.00 -9.87
N GLU A 22 15.58 -17.79 -9.37
CA GLU A 22 15.84 -19.15 -9.88
C GLU A 22 15.23 -20.28 -9.02
N THR A 23 14.36 -19.98 -8.04
CA THR A 23 13.68 -21.03 -7.27
C THR A 23 12.20 -21.18 -7.65
N LEU A 24 11.91 -22.37 -8.18
CA LEU A 24 10.61 -22.99 -8.47
C LEU A 24 9.88 -22.54 -9.76
N GLY A 25 10.23 -23.24 -10.84
CA GLY A 25 9.37 -23.41 -12.00
C GLY A 25 8.06 -24.11 -11.62
N LYS A 26 6.96 -23.35 -11.64
CA LYS A 26 5.63 -23.90 -11.93
C LYS A 26 4.80 -22.81 -12.64
N LYS A 27 4.54 -23.04 -13.91
CA LYS A 27 3.70 -22.20 -14.78
C LYS A 27 2.27 -22.18 -14.22
N PRO A 28 1.65 -21.02 -13.91
CA PRO A 28 0.24 -21.00 -13.57
C PRO A 28 -0.61 -20.59 -14.79
N ALA A 29 -1.68 -21.34 -15.00
CA ALA A 29 -2.78 -21.01 -15.92
C ALA A 29 -3.39 -19.64 -15.52
N LYS A 30 -3.09 -18.61 -16.30
CA LYS A 30 -3.33 -17.19 -15.94
C LYS A 30 -4.73 -16.69 -16.35
N ASP A 31 -5.31 -17.24 -17.42
CA ASP A 31 -6.57 -16.74 -17.97
C ASP A 31 -7.80 -17.16 -17.16
N ILE A 32 -7.74 -18.35 -16.53
CA ILE A 32 -8.76 -18.81 -15.58
C ILE A 32 -8.67 -18.02 -14.25
N ALA A 33 -7.54 -17.37 -13.95
CA ALA A 33 -7.34 -16.64 -12.70
C ALA A 33 -7.93 -15.22 -12.74
N LEU A 34 -7.91 -14.50 -13.87
CA LEU A 34 -8.43 -13.12 -13.97
C LEU A 34 -9.96 -13.05 -14.00
N GLY A 35 -10.63 -13.95 -14.73
CA GLY A 35 -12.09 -14.10 -14.66
C GLY A 35 -12.55 -14.49 -13.25
N ASN A 36 -11.76 -15.32 -12.56
CA ASN A 36 -11.95 -15.63 -11.15
C ASN A 36 -11.52 -14.49 -10.21
N ILE A 37 -10.69 -13.53 -10.60
CA ILE A 37 -10.34 -12.39 -9.72
C ILE A 37 -11.53 -11.46 -9.58
N SER A 38 -12.22 -11.14 -10.69
CA SER A 38 -13.46 -10.35 -10.65
C SER A 38 -14.56 -11.09 -9.87
N SER A 39 -14.79 -12.37 -10.15
CA SER A 39 -15.80 -13.17 -9.42
C SER A 39 -15.46 -13.41 -7.94
N LYS A 40 -14.18 -13.65 -7.61
CA LYS A 40 -13.72 -13.96 -6.25
C LYS A 40 -13.48 -12.71 -5.40
N ILE A 41 -13.28 -11.54 -6.01
CA ILE A 41 -13.31 -10.26 -5.31
C ILE A 41 -14.75 -9.85 -4.97
N SER A 42 -15.71 -10.11 -5.86
CA SER A 42 -17.14 -9.91 -5.55
C SER A 42 -17.65 -10.82 -4.44
N THR A 43 -17.08 -12.01 -4.24
CA THR A 43 -17.47 -12.92 -3.14
C THR A 43 -16.71 -12.71 -1.83
N LEU A 44 -15.59 -11.97 -1.81
CA LEU A 44 -14.81 -11.73 -0.57
C LEU A 44 -15.36 -10.56 0.27
N THR A 45 -16.46 -9.94 -0.14
CA THR A 45 -17.28 -9.14 0.77
C THR A 45 -18.10 -10.09 1.64
N LEU A 46 -17.71 -10.17 2.92
CA LEU A 46 -18.46 -10.75 4.03
C LEU A 46 -18.44 -12.28 4.19
N ASP A 47 -17.27 -12.92 4.08
CA ASP A 47 -17.04 -14.14 4.89
C ASP A 47 -16.72 -13.68 6.32
N ASN A 48 -17.77 -13.23 7.02
CA ASN A 48 -17.76 -12.92 8.45
C ASN A 48 -17.62 -14.22 9.23
N ASP A 49 -16.39 -14.69 9.39
CA ASP A 49 -16.07 -15.72 10.36
C ASP A 49 -15.31 -15.08 11.54
N SER A 50 -16.07 -14.35 12.37
CA SER A 50 -15.87 -14.21 13.84
C SER A 50 -16.83 -13.15 14.42
N SER A 51 -17.84 -13.64 15.15
CA SER A 51 -18.57 -12.98 16.25
C SER A 51 -19.11 -11.55 16.04
N GLY A 52 -20.41 -11.43 15.75
CA GLY A 52 -21.38 -10.69 16.56
C GLY A 52 -21.29 -9.16 16.75
N ASP A 53 -20.22 -8.47 16.36
CA ASP A 53 -20.10 -7.02 16.56
C ASP A 53 -20.56 -6.26 15.30
N ASN A 54 -21.43 -5.27 15.49
CA ASN A 54 -21.84 -4.37 14.43
C ASN A 54 -20.63 -3.56 13.95
N LEU A 55 -20.10 -3.88 12.76
CA LEU A 55 -18.97 -3.16 12.17
C LEU A 55 -19.27 -1.68 11.95
N LEU A 56 -20.55 -1.30 11.83
CA LEU A 56 -20.96 0.08 11.61
C LEU A 56 -20.65 0.94 12.84
N CYS A 57 -19.86 2.00 12.64
CA CYS A 57 -19.64 3.01 13.64
C CYS A 57 -20.92 3.84 13.84
N THR A 58 -21.34 3.98 15.09
CA THR A 58 -22.49 4.82 15.48
C THR A 58 -22.06 6.05 16.28
N ASN A 59 -20.77 6.20 16.59
CA ASN A 59 -20.25 7.34 17.33
C ASN A 59 -20.05 8.56 16.40
N PRO A 60 -20.87 9.63 16.53
CA PRO A 60 -20.75 10.82 15.68
C PRO A 60 -19.42 11.57 15.89
N GLU A 61 -18.89 11.55 17.12
CA GLU A 61 -17.53 11.91 17.53
C GLU A 61 -16.48 11.41 16.53
N GLU A 62 -16.43 10.09 16.47
CA GLU A 62 -15.45 9.33 15.72
C GLU A 62 -15.67 9.46 14.20
N ILE A 63 -16.92 9.40 13.73
CA ILE A 63 -17.26 9.55 12.32
C ILE A 63 -16.80 10.92 11.79
N THR A 64 -17.06 11.99 12.54
CA THR A 64 -16.70 13.35 12.15
C THR A 64 -15.19 13.50 12.04
N LYS A 65 -14.45 13.11 13.09
CA LYS A 65 -12.98 13.19 13.10
C LYS A 65 -12.34 12.31 12.02
N ALA A 66 -12.82 11.07 11.83
CA ALA A 66 -12.32 10.18 10.79
C ALA A 66 -12.56 10.78 9.40
N THR A 67 -13.71 11.42 9.17
CA THR A 67 -14.03 12.09 7.91
C THR A 67 -13.08 13.26 7.66
N GLU A 68 -12.89 14.14 8.65
CA GLU A 68 -11.99 15.30 8.55
C GLU A 68 -10.54 14.91 8.27
N VAL A 69 -10.02 13.91 8.99
CA VAL A 69 -8.66 13.39 8.79
C VAL A 69 -8.49 12.88 7.36
N MET A 70 -9.49 12.17 6.84
CA MET A 70 -9.39 11.59 5.50
C MET A 70 -9.61 12.61 4.38
N ASP A 71 -10.41 13.66 4.60
CA ASP A 71 -10.53 14.77 3.63
C ASP A 71 -9.23 15.57 3.50
N GLU A 72 -8.54 15.80 4.62
CA GLU A 72 -7.20 16.38 4.63
C GLU A 72 -6.20 15.46 3.92
N ALA A 73 -6.24 14.15 4.18
CA ALA A 73 -5.38 13.17 3.54
C ALA A 73 -5.57 13.12 2.00
N ILE A 74 -6.81 13.13 1.51
CA ILE A 74 -7.12 13.13 0.08
C ILE A 74 -6.57 14.40 -0.58
N THR A 75 -6.75 15.56 0.06
CA THR A 75 -6.22 16.85 -0.43
C THR A 75 -4.69 16.83 -0.49
N LEU A 76 -4.06 16.36 0.59
CA LEU A 76 -2.61 16.24 0.68
C LEU A 76 -2.04 15.32 -0.42
N LEU A 77 -2.61 14.13 -0.59
CA LEU A 77 -2.18 13.18 -1.61
C LEU A 77 -2.35 13.75 -3.03
N ARG A 78 -3.48 14.40 -3.31
CA ARG A 78 -3.74 15.04 -4.61
C ARG A 78 -2.71 16.13 -4.91
N ASN A 79 -2.36 16.95 -3.92
CA ASN A 79 -1.36 18.01 -4.08
C ASN A 79 0.04 17.43 -4.38
N HIS A 80 0.47 16.42 -3.62
CA HIS A 80 1.77 15.76 -3.84
C HIS A 80 1.85 14.98 -5.16
N ALA A 81 0.74 14.40 -5.62
CA ALA A 81 0.68 13.73 -6.91
C ALA A 81 0.93 14.73 -8.06
N LYS A 82 0.26 15.89 -8.04
CA LYS A 82 0.37 16.94 -9.06
C LYS A 82 1.69 17.70 -9.03
N ASN A 83 2.30 17.85 -7.85
CA ASN A 83 3.53 18.61 -7.67
C ASN A 83 4.75 17.90 -8.31
N LYS A 84 5.31 18.48 -9.37
CA LYS A 84 6.52 17.97 -10.04
C LYS A 84 7.79 18.66 -9.53
N ASP A 85 7.69 19.93 -9.17
CA ASP A 85 8.84 20.80 -8.91
C ASP A 85 9.57 20.45 -7.62
N ASP A 86 8.86 19.92 -6.61
CA ASP A 86 9.45 19.51 -5.34
C ASP A 86 10.08 18.12 -5.36
N TYR A 87 10.01 17.41 -6.49
CA TYR A 87 10.46 16.04 -6.63
C TYR A 87 11.70 15.91 -7.53
N SER A 88 12.58 14.99 -7.20
CA SER A 88 13.68 14.54 -8.06
C SER A 88 13.53 13.08 -8.42
N LEU A 89 13.82 12.75 -9.68
CA LEU A 89 13.83 11.37 -10.16
C LEU A 89 14.90 10.59 -9.41
N TYR A 90 14.52 9.42 -8.91
CA TYR A 90 15.39 8.52 -8.17
C TYR A 90 15.67 7.23 -8.95
N HIS A 91 14.65 6.68 -9.62
CA HIS A 91 14.76 5.47 -10.44
C HIS A 91 13.74 5.51 -11.57
N SER A 92 14.10 4.98 -12.73
CA SER A 92 13.25 4.94 -13.93
C SER A 92 13.34 3.59 -14.62
N GLU A 93 12.20 3.07 -15.04
CA GLU A 93 12.01 1.85 -15.83
C GLU A 93 10.91 2.08 -16.87
N LYS A 94 10.80 1.18 -17.86
CA LYS A 94 9.94 1.33 -19.06
C LYS A 94 8.52 1.84 -18.80
N ASN A 95 7.89 1.47 -17.68
CA ASN A 95 6.52 1.88 -17.30
C ASN A 95 6.44 2.37 -15.85
N ALA A 96 7.56 2.71 -15.22
CA ALA A 96 7.59 3.09 -13.81
C ALA A 96 8.67 4.13 -13.52
N ASN A 97 8.29 5.22 -12.86
CA ASN A 97 9.23 6.26 -12.42
C ASN A 97 9.05 6.53 -10.93
N LEU A 98 10.11 6.32 -10.15
CA LEU A 98 10.16 6.61 -8.72
C LEU A 98 10.88 7.93 -8.50
N TYR A 99 10.23 8.81 -7.73
CA TYR A 99 10.71 10.10 -7.31
C TYR A 99 10.74 10.19 -5.79
N PHE A 100 11.60 11.05 -5.28
CA PHE A 100 11.55 11.50 -3.88
C PHE A 100 11.51 13.01 -3.82
N THR A 101 11.01 13.55 -2.72
CA THR A 101 11.10 14.99 -2.47
C THR A 101 12.55 15.45 -2.39
N LYS A 102 12.79 16.67 -2.89
CA LYS A 102 14.08 17.36 -2.82
C LYS A 102 14.42 17.69 -1.35
N PRO A 103 15.72 17.84 -1.01
CA PRO A 103 16.12 18.26 0.34
C PRO A 103 15.40 19.56 0.77
N GLY A 104 14.98 19.63 2.04
CA GLY A 104 14.24 20.77 2.59
C GLY A 104 12.72 20.57 2.63
N ASN A 105 12.18 19.66 1.81
CA ASN A 105 10.76 19.28 1.84
C ASN A 105 10.51 18.08 2.77
N PRO A 106 9.29 17.90 3.30
CA PRO A 106 8.90 16.67 3.99
C PRO A 106 9.22 15.44 3.14
N GLU A 107 9.81 14.41 3.75
CA GLU A 107 10.27 13.24 2.99
C GLU A 107 9.06 12.45 2.47
N ALA A 108 8.95 12.30 1.15
CA ALA A 108 7.92 11.51 0.52
C ALA A 108 8.44 10.85 -0.75
N GLY A 109 8.04 9.60 -0.98
CA GLY A 109 8.26 8.87 -2.21
C GLY A 109 7.02 8.93 -3.10
N LYS A 110 7.22 9.08 -4.40
CA LYS A 110 6.17 9.09 -5.41
C LYS A 110 6.54 8.14 -6.55
N LEU A 111 5.71 7.14 -6.80
CA LEU A 111 5.88 6.20 -7.90
C LEU A 111 4.77 6.42 -8.92
N SER A 112 5.15 6.77 -10.15
CA SER A 112 4.25 6.78 -11.30
C SER A 112 4.35 5.45 -12.02
N ILE A 113 3.22 4.80 -12.31
CA ILE A 113 3.10 3.55 -13.06
C ILE A 113 2.14 3.77 -14.22
N ILE A 114 2.50 3.23 -15.39
CA ILE A 114 1.64 3.21 -16.58
C ILE A 114 1.19 1.77 -16.86
N ILE A 115 -0.12 1.56 -16.99
CA ILE A 115 -0.74 0.30 -17.43
C ILE A 115 -1.45 0.55 -18.76
N GLN A 116 -1.10 -0.20 -19.81
CA GLN A 116 -1.51 0.09 -21.19
C GLN A 116 -2.94 -0.36 -21.53
N ASP A 117 -3.65 -1.05 -20.63
CA ASP A 117 -5.05 -1.43 -20.86
C ASP A 117 -6.00 -0.53 -20.04
N PRO A 118 -6.66 0.47 -20.65
CA PRO A 118 -7.61 1.36 -19.99
C PRO A 118 -8.88 0.64 -19.50
N ASN A 119 -9.14 -0.60 -19.93
CA ASN A 119 -10.27 -1.39 -19.45
C ASN A 119 -10.03 -1.99 -18.07
N LYS A 120 -8.77 -2.07 -17.60
CA LYS A 120 -8.45 -2.55 -16.24
C LYS A 120 -8.72 -1.54 -15.13
N TYR A 121 -9.26 -0.37 -15.44
CA TYR A 121 -9.43 0.71 -14.47
C TYR A 121 -10.25 0.28 -13.25
N ASP A 122 -11.42 -0.32 -13.47
CA ASP A 122 -12.28 -0.76 -12.38
C ASP A 122 -11.66 -1.93 -11.60
N ASP A 123 -10.98 -2.85 -12.28
CA ASP A 123 -10.24 -3.95 -11.65
C ASP A 123 -9.12 -3.44 -10.73
N ILE A 124 -8.37 -2.43 -11.18
CA ILE A 124 -7.28 -1.80 -10.42
C ILE A 124 -7.85 -1.07 -9.21
N VAL A 125 -8.88 -0.24 -9.38
CA VAL A 125 -9.52 0.48 -8.27
C VAL A 125 -10.07 -0.50 -7.24
N THR A 126 -10.71 -1.57 -7.71
CA THR A 126 -11.26 -2.64 -6.89
C THR A 126 -10.16 -3.38 -6.13
N LEU A 127 -9.08 -3.77 -6.80
CA LEU A 127 -7.91 -4.39 -6.18
C LEU A 127 -7.31 -3.50 -5.09
N LEU A 128 -7.03 -2.24 -5.42
CA LEU A 128 -6.36 -1.31 -4.52
C LEU A 128 -7.24 -0.92 -3.32
N SER A 129 -8.56 -0.99 -3.44
CA SER A 129 -9.50 -0.71 -2.34
C SER A 129 -9.85 -1.96 -1.51
N ASN A 130 -9.43 -3.14 -1.95
CA ASN A 130 -9.74 -4.39 -1.26
C ASN A 130 -8.82 -4.55 -0.02
N PRO A 131 -9.35 -4.87 1.17
CA PRO A 131 -8.54 -5.15 2.37
C PRO A 131 -7.46 -6.21 2.13
N ASN A 132 -7.75 -7.17 1.24
CA ASN A 132 -6.88 -8.27 0.83
C ASN A 132 -6.17 -8.04 -0.52
N GLY A 133 -6.28 -6.86 -1.12
CA GLY A 133 -5.68 -6.56 -2.42
C GLY A 133 -4.15 -6.66 -2.44
N ALA A 134 -3.51 -6.34 -1.31
CA ALA A 134 -2.06 -6.41 -1.17
C ALA A 134 -1.49 -7.83 -1.37
N LYS A 135 -2.30 -8.89 -1.23
CA LYS A 135 -1.84 -10.28 -1.47
C LYS A 135 -1.28 -10.53 -2.87
N TYR A 136 -1.64 -9.70 -3.85
CA TYR A 136 -1.22 -9.86 -5.24
C TYR A 136 0.08 -9.14 -5.59
N PHE A 137 0.57 -8.24 -4.73
CA PHE A 137 1.78 -7.45 -5.01
C PHE A 137 2.72 -7.27 -3.81
N ASP A 138 2.33 -7.67 -2.60
CA ASP A 138 3.16 -7.66 -1.40
C ASP A 138 3.31 -9.07 -0.82
N ASP A 139 4.48 -9.68 -1.03
CA ASP A 139 4.81 -11.03 -0.56
C ASP A 139 4.81 -11.16 0.98
N SER A 140 4.85 -10.03 1.69
CA SER A 140 4.76 -10.00 3.15
C SER A 140 3.32 -10.05 3.65
N PHE A 141 2.32 -9.82 2.79
CA PHE A 141 0.91 -9.82 3.20
C PHE A 141 0.47 -11.19 3.73
N ILE A 142 -0.33 -11.18 4.79
CA ILE A 142 -0.97 -12.38 5.36
C ILE A 142 -2.48 -12.30 5.21
N SER A 143 -3.10 -11.26 5.77
CA SER A 143 -4.54 -11.05 5.70
C SER A 143 -4.92 -9.61 6.00
N GLY A 144 -6.09 -9.21 5.53
CA GLY A 144 -6.69 -7.91 5.76
C GLY A 144 -8.17 -8.05 6.04
N LYS A 145 -8.67 -7.22 6.97
CA LYS A 145 -10.08 -7.20 7.34
C LYS A 145 -10.57 -5.78 7.57
N ILE A 146 -11.88 -5.58 7.47
CA ILE A 146 -12.54 -4.36 7.92
C ILE A 146 -12.81 -4.52 9.42
N SER A 147 -12.28 -3.63 10.23
CA SER A 147 -12.50 -3.60 11.67
C SER A 147 -13.60 -2.62 12.08
N ARG A 148 -13.89 -1.62 11.22
CA ARG A 148 -14.97 -0.65 11.43
C ARG A 148 -15.40 -0.04 10.10
N LEU A 149 -16.70 0.19 9.92
CA LEU A 149 -17.32 0.84 8.77
C LEU A 149 -17.88 2.20 9.20
N TYR A 150 -17.46 3.29 8.56
CA TYR A 150 -18.03 4.62 8.81
C TYR A 150 -19.08 4.99 7.77
N ASN A 151 -18.80 4.65 6.51
CA ASN A 151 -19.73 4.72 5.38
C ASN A 151 -19.20 3.85 4.23
N THR A 152 -19.91 3.80 3.11
CA THR A 152 -19.56 2.98 1.92
C THR A 152 -18.18 3.25 1.34
N ASN A 153 -17.59 4.41 1.63
CA ASN A 153 -16.31 4.86 1.08
C ASN A 153 -15.21 5.03 2.14
N LEU A 154 -15.52 4.87 3.42
CA LEU A 154 -14.61 5.09 4.55
C LEU A 154 -14.71 3.94 5.56
N VAL A 155 -13.59 3.24 5.76
CA VAL A 155 -13.47 2.09 6.66
C VAL A 155 -12.18 2.19 7.48
N LEU A 156 -12.16 1.54 8.64
CA LEU A 156 -10.95 1.18 9.36
C LEU A 156 -10.56 -0.25 8.96
N LEU A 157 -9.34 -0.41 8.43
CA LEU A 157 -8.79 -1.70 8.07
C LEU A 157 -7.76 -2.14 9.09
N GLN A 158 -7.71 -3.45 9.33
CA GLN A 158 -6.57 -4.12 9.94
C GLN A 158 -5.87 -4.96 8.88
N GLN A 159 -4.55 -4.83 8.77
CA GLN A 159 -3.73 -5.71 7.94
C GLN A 159 -2.65 -6.41 8.77
N ARG A 160 -2.40 -7.68 8.44
CA ARG A 160 -1.40 -8.56 9.05
C ARG A 160 -0.33 -8.91 8.01
N HIS A 161 0.93 -8.83 8.42
CA HIS A 161 2.10 -9.04 7.56
C HIS A 161 3.16 -9.91 8.24
N LYS A 162 3.97 -10.59 7.42
CA LYS A 162 5.20 -11.25 7.84
C LYS A 162 6.21 -10.19 8.28
N GLY A 163 6.93 -10.48 9.35
CA GLY A 163 8.07 -9.69 9.82
C GLY A 163 9.27 -9.82 8.88
N ARG A 164 10.31 -9.03 9.14
CA ARG A 164 11.58 -9.10 8.40
C ARG A 164 12.49 -10.23 8.90
N ILE A 165 12.28 -10.70 10.13
CA ILE A 165 13.16 -11.64 10.83
C ILE A 165 12.27 -12.75 11.43
N GLY A 166 12.51 -14.00 11.04
CA GLY A 166 11.85 -15.19 11.57
C GLY A 166 10.34 -15.27 11.33
N SER A 167 9.63 -15.96 12.23
CA SER A 167 8.18 -16.16 12.21
C SER A 167 7.37 -14.99 12.79
N LEU A 168 8.02 -13.88 13.16
CA LEU A 168 7.36 -12.76 13.82
C LEU A 168 6.33 -12.12 12.88
N LYS A 169 5.05 -12.21 13.23
CA LYS A 169 3.98 -11.54 12.50
C LYS A 169 3.76 -10.13 13.06
N LYS A 170 3.41 -9.21 12.16
CA LYS A 170 3.13 -7.81 12.46
C LYS A 170 1.72 -7.49 12.02
N TYR A 171 1.15 -6.45 12.61
CA TYR A 171 -0.12 -5.91 12.16
C TYR A 171 -0.15 -4.39 12.33
N PHE A 172 -1.07 -3.75 11.62
CA PHE A 172 -1.36 -2.33 11.76
C PHE A 172 -2.84 -2.08 11.45
N TYR A 173 -3.30 -0.91 11.89
CA TYR A 173 -4.59 -0.35 11.50
C TYR A 173 -4.39 0.91 10.67
N ALA A 174 -5.30 1.14 9.72
CA ALA A 174 -5.36 2.37 8.96
C ALA A 174 -6.79 2.66 8.51
N LEU A 175 -7.19 3.93 8.53
CA LEU A 175 -8.35 4.39 7.80
C LEU A 175 -8.06 4.29 6.31
N MET A 176 -9.03 3.80 5.55
CA MET A 176 -9.02 3.80 4.10
C MET A 176 -10.22 4.60 3.59
N LYS A 177 -9.97 5.59 2.72
CA LYS A 177 -11.03 6.35 2.03
C LYS A 177 -10.86 6.25 0.53
N LYS A 178 -11.92 5.83 -0.16
CA LYS A 178 -12.01 5.82 -1.63
C LYS A 178 -12.87 7.00 -2.08
N VAL A 179 -12.34 7.82 -2.99
CA VAL A 179 -13.06 8.97 -3.57
C VAL A 179 -12.98 8.90 -5.08
N ASN A 180 -14.14 8.72 -5.72
CA ASN A 180 -14.28 8.88 -7.17
C ASN A 180 -14.35 10.40 -7.44
N VAL A 181 -13.28 10.96 -7.98
CA VAL A 181 -13.16 12.39 -8.29
C VAL A 181 -13.96 12.71 -9.55
N THR A 182 -13.81 11.84 -10.55
CA THR A 182 -14.57 11.83 -11.80
C THR A 182 -14.82 10.38 -12.19
N SER A 183 -15.53 10.13 -13.30
CA SER A 183 -15.65 8.78 -13.86
C SER A 183 -14.32 8.17 -14.31
N LYS A 184 -13.25 8.97 -14.43
CA LYS A 184 -11.92 8.56 -14.89
C LYS A 184 -10.82 8.76 -13.86
N GLU A 185 -11.11 9.26 -12.66
CA GLU A 185 -10.10 9.52 -11.63
C GLU A 185 -10.62 9.08 -10.26
N THR A 186 -9.85 8.21 -9.59
CA THR A 186 -10.11 7.74 -8.23
C THR A 186 -8.89 7.99 -7.34
N ILE A 187 -9.14 8.44 -6.11
CA ILE A 187 -8.12 8.56 -5.07
C ILE A 187 -8.45 7.58 -3.95
N ILE A 188 -7.47 6.78 -3.53
CA ILE A 188 -7.57 5.87 -2.40
C ILE A 188 -6.51 6.25 -1.39
N ALA A 189 -6.92 6.75 -0.23
CA ALA A 189 -6.04 7.19 0.84
C ALA A 189 -5.99 6.18 1.98
N TYR A 190 -4.82 6.02 2.58
CA TYR A 190 -4.56 5.22 3.77
C TYR A 190 -3.86 6.06 4.84
N VAL A 191 -4.46 6.15 6.02
CA VAL A 191 -3.94 6.93 7.15
C VAL A 191 -3.87 6.05 8.39
N PRO A 192 -2.68 5.86 9.00
CA PRO A 192 -2.57 5.14 10.27
C PRO A 192 -3.30 5.93 11.38
N THR A 193 -3.84 5.23 12.38
CA THR A 193 -4.62 5.84 13.47
C THR A 193 -4.21 5.34 14.85
N ASP A 194 -4.53 6.13 15.87
CA ASP A 194 -4.36 5.74 17.28
C ASP A 194 -5.49 4.78 17.68
N ILE A 195 -5.17 3.49 17.67
CA ILE A 195 -6.12 2.43 18.04
C ILE A 195 -5.80 1.91 19.43
N ASN A 196 -6.78 1.90 20.33
CA ASN A 196 -6.76 1.01 21.49
C ASN A 196 -7.34 -0.35 21.08
N ASP A 197 -6.46 -1.33 20.88
CA ASP A 197 -6.82 -2.70 20.49
C ASP A 197 -6.68 -3.70 21.65
N HIS A 198 -6.50 -3.20 22.87
CA HIS A 198 -6.30 -4.01 24.09
C HIS A 198 -5.12 -4.97 23.99
N ASN A 199 -4.09 -4.64 23.20
CA ASN A 199 -2.83 -5.37 23.15
C ASN A 199 -1.97 -5.01 24.37
N ASN A 200 -1.97 -5.89 25.38
CA ASN A 200 -1.28 -5.69 26.65
C ASN A 200 0.25 -5.57 26.52
N SER A 201 0.83 -6.01 25.39
CA SER A 201 2.27 -5.95 25.14
C SER A 201 2.70 -4.73 24.32
N ASN A 202 1.76 -3.90 23.87
CA ASN A 202 2.09 -2.74 23.04
C ASN A 202 2.37 -1.50 23.89
N ASN A 203 3.62 -1.02 23.85
CA ASN A 203 4.07 0.21 24.52
C ASN A 203 4.35 1.37 23.54
N LYS A 204 3.93 1.25 22.29
CA LYS A 204 4.20 2.28 21.27
C LYS A 204 3.19 3.42 21.36
N SER A 205 3.71 4.64 21.49
CA SER A 205 2.92 5.84 21.27
C SER A 205 2.64 6.03 19.78
N PHE A 206 1.43 6.50 19.48
CA PHE A 206 1.07 6.95 18.15
C PHE A 206 1.37 8.45 18.03
N ASN A 207 2.04 8.83 16.94
CA ASN A 207 2.23 10.23 16.57
C ASN A 207 2.44 10.32 15.06
N ASN A 208 1.46 10.90 14.38
CA ASN A 208 1.50 11.20 12.96
C ASN A 208 1.94 12.66 12.76
N THR A 209 3.05 12.84 12.08
CA THR A 209 3.62 14.19 11.85
C THR A 209 3.10 14.83 10.57
N VAL A 210 2.57 14.01 9.65
CA VAL A 210 2.05 14.42 8.34
C VAL A 210 0.62 14.95 8.44
N LEU A 211 -0.23 14.26 9.20
CA LEU A 211 -1.63 14.58 9.44
C LEU A 211 -1.85 14.74 10.95
N LYS A 212 -1.58 15.94 11.48
CA LYS A 212 -1.65 16.19 12.93
C LYS A 212 -3.04 15.94 13.52
N LYS A 213 -4.11 16.15 12.74
CA LYS A 213 -5.48 15.82 13.17
C LYS A 213 -5.70 14.34 13.46
N ALA A 214 -4.92 13.45 12.84
CA ALA A 214 -5.01 12.02 13.14
C ALA A 214 -4.62 11.69 14.59
N ASN A 215 -3.82 12.55 15.25
CA ASN A 215 -3.39 12.34 16.63
C ASN A 215 -4.52 12.55 17.67
N SER A 216 -5.59 13.26 17.31
CA SER A 216 -6.75 13.43 18.19
C SER A 216 -7.83 12.36 17.97
N LEU A 217 -7.70 11.54 16.92
CA LEU A 217 -8.61 10.44 16.62
C LEU A 217 -8.14 9.18 17.35
N LYS A 218 -8.79 8.90 18.48
CA LYS A 218 -8.59 7.68 19.26
C LYS A 218 -9.78 6.76 19.03
N ILE A 219 -9.51 5.53 18.63
CA ILE A 219 -10.56 4.54 18.33
C ILE A 219 -10.31 3.30 19.19
N ASP A 220 -11.35 2.82 19.87
CA ASP A 220 -11.30 1.56 20.59
C ASP A 220 -11.81 0.42 19.70
N ILE A 221 -11.09 -0.70 19.68
CA ILE A 221 -11.42 -1.90 18.92
C ILE A 221 -11.24 -3.12 19.81
N ASN A 222 -12.30 -3.91 19.96
CA ASN A 222 -12.21 -5.24 20.54
C ASN A 222 -11.52 -6.19 19.54
N SER A 223 -10.20 -6.25 19.59
CA SER A 223 -9.39 -7.03 18.66
C SER A 223 -9.36 -8.53 18.98
N GLU A 224 -8.85 -9.34 18.08
CA GLU A 224 -8.74 -10.78 18.24
C GLU A 224 -7.83 -11.16 19.42
N GLU A 225 -8.06 -12.35 19.98
CA GLU A 225 -7.35 -12.82 21.17
C GLU A 225 -5.82 -12.86 20.99
N ASP A 226 -5.34 -13.20 19.79
CA ASP A 226 -3.90 -13.22 19.49
C ASP A 226 -3.27 -11.81 19.51
N ILE A 227 -4.02 -10.77 19.11
CA ILE A 227 -3.62 -9.37 19.25
C ILE A 227 -3.63 -8.95 20.72
N ARG A 228 -4.73 -9.21 21.45
CA ARG A 228 -4.84 -8.83 22.87
C ARG A 228 -3.75 -9.47 23.73
N LYS A 229 -3.38 -10.72 23.42
CA LYS A 229 -2.27 -11.47 24.05
C LYS A 229 -0.87 -11.08 23.56
N GLY A 230 -0.74 -10.10 22.66
CA GLY A 230 0.56 -9.62 22.19
C GLY A 230 1.33 -10.59 21.29
N LYS A 231 0.69 -11.63 20.72
CA LYS A 231 1.34 -12.60 19.83
C LYS A 231 1.81 -11.98 18.51
N LEU A 232 1.20 -10.86 18.13
CA LEU A 232 1.52 -10.09 16.94
C LEU A 232 2.15 -8.75 17.35
N LYS A 233 3.16 -8.29 16.61
CA LYS A 233 3.79 -6.98 16.88
C LYS A 233 3.02 -5.86 16.19
N LYS A 234 2.42 -4.96 16.98
CA LYS A 234 1.77 -3.75 16.46
C LYS A 234 2.79 -2.82 15.79
N THR A 235 2.41 -2.27 14.65
CA THR A 235 3.20 -1.33 13.87
C THR A 235 2.31 -0.22 13.32
N PHE A 236 2.92 0.91 12.96
CA PHE A 236 2.27 1.98 12.24
C PHE A 236 2.87 2.04 10.85
N VAL A 237 2.01 2.10 9.84
CA VAL A 237 2.40 2.47 8.48
C VAL A 237 2.46 3.98 8.38
N ASN A 238 3.11 4.51 7.35
CA ASN A 238 3.04 5.94 7.08
C ASN A 238 1.73 6.27 6.37
N VAL A 239 1.39 7.55 6.26
CA VAL A 239 0.34 7.99 5.33
C VAL A 239 0.74 7.63 3.89
N PHE A 240 -0.16 7.01 3.13
CA PHE A 240 0.05 6.73 1.71
C PHE A 240 -1.26 6.70 0.94
N GLY A 241 -1.19 6.68 -0.38
CA GLY A 241 -2.37 6.51 -1.21
C GLY A 241 -2.05 6.35 -2.68
N TYR A 242 -3.10 6.09 -3.45
CA TYR A 242 -3.07 5.89 -4.90
C TYR A 242 -3.98 6.92 -5.56
N ILE A 243 -3.51 7.51 -6.64
CA ILE A 243 -4.30 8.29 -7.58
C ILE A 243 -4.31 7.49 -8.87
N VAL A 244 -5.48 6.96 -9.25
CA VAL A 244 -5.67 6.15 -10.45
C VAL A 244 -6.43 7.01 -11.46
N LYS A 245 -5.83 7.25 -12.63
CA LYS A 245 -6.42 8.06 -13.69
C LYS A 245 -6.49 7.26 -14.98
N LYS A 246 -7.69 7.10 -15.53
CA LYS A 246 -7.96 6.49 -16.84
C LYS A 246 -7.78 7.54 -17.93
N GLU A 247 -6.79 7.31 -18.79
CA GLU A 247 -6.61 8.04 -20.04
C GLU A 247 -7.27 7.26 -21.20
N ILE A 248 -7.11 7.76 -22.43
CA ILE A 248 -7.73 7.15 -23.61
C ILE A 248 -7.16 5.76 -23.89
N ASP A 249 -5.85 5.63 -23.79
CA ASP A 249 -5.05 4.47 -24.21
C ASP A 249 -4.31 3.79 -23.05
N HIS A 250 -4.35 4.35 -21.84
CA HIS A 250 -3.65 3.79 -20.68
C HIS A 250 -4.27 4.24 -19.36
N ILE A 251 -3.72 3.73 -18.26
CA ILE A 251 -4.04 4.10 -16.89
C ILE A 251 -2.75 4.59 -16.22
N ASN A 252 -2.81 5.79 -15.67
CA ASN A 252 -1.77 6.35 -14.82
C ASN A 252 -2.10 6.06 -13.36
N ILE A 253 -1.20 5.36 -12.67
CA ILE A 253 -1.28 5.18 -11.22
C ILE A 253 -0.14 5.98 -10.59
N THR A 254 -0.49 6.96 -9.75
CA THR A 254 0.47 7.64 -8.89
C THR A 254 0.32 7.14 -7.46
N TYR A 255 1.30 6.38 -6.98
CA TYR A 255 1.42 6.02 -5.58
C TYR A 255 2.24 7.07 -4.84
N VAL A 256 1.69 7.62 -3.76
CA VAL A 256 2.38 8.57 -2.88
C VAL A 256 2.50 7.96 -1.50
N LYS A 257 3.70 8.01 -0.92
CA LYS A 257 3.95 7.57 0.44
C LYS A 257 4.81 8.58 1.16
N PHE A 258 4.30 9.07 2.28
CA PHE A 258 5.09 9.89 3.19
C PHE A 258 6.09 9.01 3.93
N VAL A 259 7.28 9.52 4.16
CA VAL A 259 8.32 8.86 4.95
C VAL A 259 8.43 9.68 6.22
N GLU A 260 7.76 9.23 7.28
CA GLU A 260 8.00 9.83 8.58
C GLU A 260 9.44 9.53 8.99
N GLY A 261 10.13 10.56 9.48
CA GLY A 261 11.47 10.44 10.04
C GLY A 261 11.42 9.56 11.28
N SER A 262 11.40 8.25 11.09
CA SER A 262 11.70 7.34 12.18
C SER A 262 13.07 7.72 12.70
N HIS A 263 13.24 7.76 14.03
CA HIS A 263 14.53 7.83 14.72
C HIS A 263 15.32 6.54 14.41
N SER A 264 15.65 6.36 13.14
CA SER A 264 16.39 5.23 12.62
C SER A 264 17.85 5.54 12.90
N ILE A 265 18.51 4.61 13.59
CA ILE A 265 19.95 4.63 13.81
C ILE A 265 20.71 4.61 12.46
N LEU A 266 20.04 4.20 11.39
CA LEU A 266 20.63 4.14 10.06
C LEU A 266 20.77 5.53 9.42
N PRO A 267 21.85 5.78 8.67
CA PRO A 267 22.01 6.98 7.87
C PRO A 267 20.80 7.25 6.94
N LYS A 268 20.45 8.52 6.75
CA LYS A 268 19.31 8.95 5.91
C LYS A 268 19.32 8.32 4.51
N TRP A 269 20.49 8.27 3.87
CA TRP A 269 20.64 7.68 2.54
C TRP A 269 20.25 6.19 2.49
N LEU A 270 20.56 5.44 3.54
CA LEU A 270 20.23 4.02 3.64
C LEU A 270 18.74 3.80 3.90
N ASN A 271 18.10 4.65 4.72
CA ASN A 271 16.65 4.63 4.90
C ASN A 271 15.93 4.93 3.57
N LYS A 272 16.44 5.89 2.79
CA LYS A 272 15.90 6.23 1.46
C LYS A 272 15.99 5.05 0.49
N ILE A 273 17.10 4.31 0.47
CA ILE A 273 17.23 3.07 -0.34
C ILE A 273 16.18 2.04 0.09
N PHE A 274 16.05 1.75 1.38
CA PHE A 274 15.06 0.77 1.85
C PHE A 274 13.61 1.20 1.58
N SER A 275 13.32 2.49 1.67
CA SER A 275 12.03 3.06 1.28
C SER A 275 11.80 2.89 -0.22
N GLY A 276 12.79 3.22 -1.06
CA GLY A 276 12.74 3.04 -2.51
C GLY A 276 12.45 1.59 -2.91
N LEU A 277 13.19 0.62 -2.36
CA LEU A 277 12.98 -0.81 -2.62
C LEU A 277 11.57 -1.28 -2.23
N LYS A 278 11.00 -0.77 -1.12
CA LYS A 278 9.62 -1.08 -0.74
C LYS A 278 8.60 -0.50 -1.72
N ILE A 279 8.82 0.73 -2.17
CA ILE A 279 7.93 1.40 -3.12
C ILE A 279 8.00 0.71 -4.49
N LEU A 280 9.19 0.31 -4.95
CA LEU A 280 9.34 -0.38 -6.23
C LEU A 280 8.62 -1.72 -6.29
N LYS A 281 8.29 -2.38 -5.15
CA LYS A 281 7.45 -3.59 -5.18
C LYS A 281 6.09 -3.36 -5.85
N PHE A 282 5.56 -2.13 -5.83
CA PHE A 282 4.31 -1.80 -6.48
C PHE A 282 4.39 -1.86 -8.02
N THR A 283 5.58 -1.89 -8.62
CA THR A 283 5.71 -2.11 -10.07
C THR A 283 5.21 -3.50 -10.50
N LYS A 284 5.05 -4.46 -9.56
CA LYS A 284 4.36 -5.74 -9.81
C LYS A 284 2.94 -5.56 -10.35
N LEU A 285 2.27 -4.44 -10.05
CA LEU A 285 0.98 -4.10 -10.64
C LEU A 285 1.02 -4.02 -12.16
N ILE A 286 2.14 -3.59 -12.75
CA ILE A 286 2.33 -3.58 -14.21
C ILE A 286 2.18 -4.99 -14.74
N ASN A 287 2.89 -5.97 -14.20
CA ASN A 287 2.84 -7.35 -14.68
C ASN A 287 1.50 -8.04 -14.38
N LEU A 288 0.82 -7.62 -13.32
CA LEU A 288 -0.50 -8.13 -12.95
C LEU A 288 -1.57 -7.74 -13.98
N PHE A 289 -1.49 -6.52 -14.51
CA PHE A 289 -2.46 -5.95 -15.45
C PHE A 289 -1.92 -5.74 -16.86
N SER A 290 -0.71 -6.23 -17.16
CA SER A 290 -0.19 -6.28 -18.53
C SER A 290 -0.59 -7.60 -19.16
N ASP A 291 -1.18 -7.53 -20.35
CA ASP A 291 -1.55 -8.67 -21.20
C ASP A 291 -0.34 -9.36 -21.83
N LYS A 292 0.79 -9.46 -21.12
CA LYS A 292 2.06 -9.99 -21.64
C LYS A 292 2.06 -11.51 -21.90
N TYR A 293 0.90 -12.08 -22.23
CA TYR A 293 0.71 -13.38 -22.87
C TYR A 293 -0.07 -13.34 -24.19
N MET A 294 -0.47 -12.16 -24.70
CA MET A 294 -1.16 -12.02 -26.00
C MET A 294 -0.23 -11.80 -27.21
N TYR A 295 1.10 -11.78 -27.01
CA TYR A 295 2.07 -11.68 -28.11
C TYR A 295 3.25 -12.64 -27.90
N ILE A 296 2.98 -13.94 -28.02
CA ILE A 296 4.00 -14.90 -28.46
C ILE A 296 3.43 -15.56 -29.72
N THR A 297 3.87 -15.02 -30.86
CA THR A 297 3.97 -15.60 -32.21
C THR A 297 2.69 -16.10 -32.88
N ASN A 298 1.99 -15.20 -33.57
CA ASN A 298 1.62 -15.47 -34.96
C ASN A 298 2.91 -15.44 -35.78
N ASP A 299 3.59 -16.58 -35.85
CA ASP A 299 4.60 -16.89 -36.86
C ASP A 299 4.77 -18.42 -36.83
N ASN A 300 3.90 -19.11 -37.58
CA ASN A 300 4.33 -20.03 -38.63
C ASN A 300 3.11 -20.59 -39.38
N ILE A 301 3.26 -20.47 -40.70
CA ILE A 301 2.47 -21.03 -41.79
C ILE A 301 2.23 -22.52 -41.62
#